data_AF-A0AAP6BJW9-F1
#
_entry.id   AF-A0AAP6BJW9-F1
#
_cell.length_a   1.000
_cell.length_b   1.000
_cell.length_c   1.000
_cell.angle_alpha   90.00
_cell.angle_beta   90.00
_cell.angle_gamma   90.00
#
_symmetry.space_group_name_H-M   'P 1'
#
loop_
_entity.id
_entity.type
_entity.pdbx_description
1 polymer ?
#
loop_
_entity_poly.entity_id
_entity_poly.type
_entity_poly.pdbx_seq_one_letter_code
_entity_poly.pdbx_strand_id
1 'polypeptide(L)'
;MATDPFAERLLRLRKATGRTQEEHAEAINAVSGRETMTRREINRYESGKNIPTKRTIAHIAVASGVPVEQLEREAAAARARKREGGHGGEEDADDMKRRTLLGGTVLGAAAVTEPWGRLAHAIGKAARIDSPGAHVLIDRASALHVSEHDLAAHQLQDAVESHLDAITAVLPRAGAHERELTIAAGETAALAGWVAWDLGDHRRARAFY
;
A
#
# COMPACT_ATOMS: atom_id res chain seq x y z
N MET A 1 11.36 24.80 -7.82
CA MET A 1 11.61 23.48 -7.21
C MET A 1 12.13 22.58 -8.32
N ALA A 2 13.26 21.89 -8.13
CA ALA A 2 13.74 20.94 -9.13
C ALA A 2 12.69 19.83 -9.26
N THR A 3 12.01 19.75 -10.41
CA THR A 3 11.08 18.67 -10.70
C THR A 3 11.88 17.37 -10.76
N ASP A 4 11.38 16.31 -10.13
CA ASP A 4 12.06 15.02 -10.18
C ASP A 4 12.19 14.55 -11.65
N PRO A 5 13.40 14.16 -12.13
CA PRO A 5 13.62 13.79 -13.52
C PRO A 5 12.71 12.66 -14.03
N PHE A 6 12.28 11.75 -13.15
CA PHE A 6 11.37 10.67 -13.52
C PHE A 6 9.93 11.19 -13.68
N ALA A 7 9.48 12.11 -12.83
CA ALA A 7 8.19 12.79 -13.01
C ALA A 7 8.10 13.54 -14.35
N GLU A 8 9.17 14.24 -14.74
CA GLU A 8 9.25 14.90 -16.05
C GLU A 8 9.25 13.92 -17.21
N ARG A 9 9.85 12.73 -17.04
CA ARG A 9 9.79 11.67 -18.03
C ARG A 9 8.35 11.20 -18.24
N LEU A 10 7.62 10.91 -17.17
CA LEU A 10 6.22 10.48 -17.26
C LEU A 10 5.36 11.53 -17.98
N LEU A 11 5.53 12.80 -17.65
CA LEU A 11 4.86 13.90 -18.32
C LEU A 11 5.17 13.95 -19.83
N ARG A 12 6.45 13.77 -20.21
CA ARG A 12 6.87 13.74 -21.61
C ARG A 12 6.28 12.54 -22.36
N LEU A 13 6.25 11.36 -21.74
CA LEU A 13 5.66 10.16 -22.34
C LEU A 13 4.17 10.36 -22.63
N ARG A 14 3.40 10.87 -21.65
CA ARG A 14 1.99 11.17 -21.89
C ARG A 14 1.82 12.18 -23.04
N LYS A 15 2.55 13.29 -23.00
CA LYS A 15 2.47 14.33 -24.05
C LYS A 15 2.82 13.80 -25.44
N ALA A 16 3.80 12.89 -25.55
CA ALA A 16 4.15 12.25 -26.82
C ALA A 16 3.01 11.40 -27.38
N THR A 17 2.14 10.85 -26.53
CA THR A 17 0.92 10.14 -26.96
C THR A 17 -0.25 11.06 -27.29
N GLY A 18 -0.13 12.38 -27.10
CA GLY A 18 -1.20 13.36 -27.34
C GLY A 18 -2.36 13.32 -26.31
N ARG A 19 -2.27 12.48 -25.28
CA ARG A 19 -3.35 12.25 -24.31
C ARG A 19 -3.38 13.30 -23.22
N THR A 20 -4.58 13.67 -22.76
CA THR A 20 -4.81 14.34 -21.48
C THR A 20 -4.50 13.40 -20.31
N GLN A 21 -4.44 13.93 -19.08
CA GLN A 21 -4.21 13.11 -17.89
C GLN A 21 -5.33 12.08 -17.63
N GLU A 22 -6.55 12.39 -18.05
CA GLU A 22 -7.72 11.52 -17.89
C GLU A 22 -7.69 10.38 -18.90
N GLU A 23 -7.52 10.69 -20.19
CA GLU A 23 -7.35 9.69 -21.26
C GLU A 23 -6.13 8.78 -21.01
N HIS A 24 -5.07 9.32 -20.40
CA HIS A 24 -3.91 8.51 -20.04
C HIS A 24 -4.21 7.56 -18.87
N ALA A 25 -5.00 7.98 -17.89
CA ALA A 25 -5.47 7.11 -16.80
C ALA A 25 -6.35 5.98 -17.36
N GLU A 26 -7.25 6.28 -18.29
CA GLU A 26 -8.09 5.30 -18.98
C GLU A 26 -7.24 4.29 -19.78
N ALA A 27 -6.24 4.76 -20.51
CA ALA A 27 -5.32 3.87 -21.23
C ALA A 27 -4.57 2.91 -20.29
N ILE A 28 -4.16 3.38 -19.11
CA ILE A 28 -3.51 2.54 -18.09
C ILE A 28 -4.53 1.54 -17.49
N ASN A 29 -5.76 1.98 -17.24
CA ASN A 29 -6.83 1.12 -16.74
C ASN A 29 -7.13 -0.02 -17.72
N ALA A 30 -7.22 0.29 -19.02
CA ALA A 30 -7.43 -0.68 -20.08
C ALA A 30 -6.33 -1.76 -20.11
N VAL A 31 -5.07 -1.39 -19.92
CA VAL A 31 -3.95 -2.36 -19.79
C VAL A 31 -4.08 -3.19 -18.52
N SER A 32 -4.44 -2.57 -17.40
CA SER A 32 -4.53 -3.23 -16.10
C SER A 32 -5.75 -4.14 -15.92
N GLY A 33 -6.77 -3.98 -16.77
CA GLY A 33 -8.08 -4.62 -16.63
C GLY A 33 -8.90 -4.13 -15.43
N ARG A 34 -8.53 -3.01 -14.80
CA ARG A 34 -9.19 -2.47 -13.60
C ARG A 34 -9.32 -0.94 -13.68
N GLU A 35 -10.43 -0.40 -13.21
CA GLU A 35 -10.70 1.06 -13.19
C GLU A 35 -10.15 1.73 -11.91
N THR A 36 -8.84 1.59 -11.66
CA THR A 36 -8.22 2.09 -10.41
C THR A 36 -7.43 3.38 -10.59
N MET A 37 -6.97 3.67 -11.81
CA MET A 37 -6.17 4.84 -12.13
C MET A 37 -7.07 6.04 -12.40
N THR A 38 -6.77 7.17 -11.76
CA THR A 38 -7.54 8.42 -11.93
C THR A 38 -6.64 9.55 -12.43
N ARG A 39 -7.25 10.61 -13.01
CA ARG A 39 -6.55 11.86 -13.37
C ARG A 39 -5.70 12.42 -12.22
N ARG A 40 -6.19 12.31 -10.97
CA ARG A 40 -5.47 12.77 -9.76
C ARG A 40 -4.24 11.93 -9.46
N GLU A 41 -4.28 10.62 -9.72
CA GLU A 41 -3.11 9.73 -9.62
C GLU A 41 -2.03 10.16 -10.62
N ILE A 42 -2.42 10.38 -11.89
CA ILE A 42 -1.51 10.79 -12.96
C ILE A 42 -0.84 12.12 -12.61
N ASN A 43 -1.60 13.11 -12.11
CA ASN A 43 -1.03 14.36 -11.64
C ASN A 43 -0.01 14.15 -10.50
N ARG A 44 -0.29 13.28 -9.53
CA ARG A 44 0.66 12.97 -8.44
C ARG A 44 1.97 12.40 -8.97
N TYR A 45 1.93 11.60 -10.03
CA TYR A 45 3.12 11.05 -10.68
C TYR A 45 3.88 12.11 -11.49
N GLU A 46 3.17 12.89 -12.31
CA GLU A 46 3.78 13.93 -13.17
C GLU A 46 4.34 15.11 -12.37
N SER A 47 3.82 15.36 -11.17
CA SER A 47 4.34 16.39 -10.25
C SER A 47 5.46 15.88 -9.34
N GLY A 48 5.80 14.59 -9.39
CA GLY A 48 6.83 13.98 -8.55
C GLY A 48 6.45 13.83 -7.07
N LYS A 49 5.18 14.07 -6.72
CA LYS A 49 4.68 13.86 -5.35
C LYS A 49 4.76 12.38 -4.96
N ASN A 50 4.37 11.50 -5.89
CA ASN A 50 4.48 10.04 -5.74
C ASN A 50 5.27 9.43 -6.89
N ILE A 51 6.03 8.38 -6.59
CA ILE A 51 6.67 7.53 -7.59
C ILE A 51 5.76 6.30 -7.78
N PRO A 52 5.23 6.01 -8.99
CA PRO A 52 4.38 4.85 -9.24
C PRO A 52 5.07 3.51 -8.91
N THR A 53 4.25 2.53 -8.55
CA THR A 53 4.63 1.15 -8.18
C THR A 53 5.21 0.38 -9.35
N LYS A 54 5.92 -0.74 -9.13
CA LYS A 54 6.50 -1.53 -10.23
C LYS A 54 5.41 -2.01 -11.22
N ARG A 55 4.29 -2.53 -10.72
CA ARG A 55 3.15 -2.96 -11.53
C ARG A 55 2.52 -1.81 -12.31
N THR A 56 2.34 -0.64 -11.67
CA THR A 56 1.82 0.55 -12.35
C THR A 56 2.80 1.07 -13.40
N ILE A 57 4.11 1.01 -13.15
CA ILE A 57 5.16 1.34 -14.14
C ILE A 57 5.04 0.42 -15.35
N ALA A 58 4.85 -0.88 -15.16
CA ALA A 58 4.64 -1.81 -16.28
C ALA A 58 3.41 -1.42 -17.12
N HIS A 59 2.28 -1.08 -16.49
CA HIS A 59 1.10 -0.63 -17.22
C HIS A 59 1.30 0.72 -17.93
N ILE A 60 1.98 1.67 -17.29
CA ILE A 60 2.33 2.96 -17.91
C ILE A 60 3.23 2.75 -19.12
N ALA A 61 4.23 1.88 -19.01
CA ALA A 61 5.16 1.57 -20.08
C ALA A 61 4.42 0.98 -21.29
N VAL A 62 3.55 -0.01 -21.07
CA VAL A 62 2.70 -0.60 -22.11
C VAL A 62 1.76 0.45 -22.71
N ALA A 63 1.04 1.22 -21.88
CA ALA A 63 0.11 2.26 -22.35
C ALA A 63 0.81 3.39 -23.13
N SER A 64 2.09 3.62 -22.87
CA SER A 64 2.92 4.63 -23.53
C SER A 64 3.78 4.08 -24.68
N GLY A 65 3.76 2.75 -24.90
CA GLY A 65 4.53 2.09 -25.96
C GLY A 65 6.05 2.13 -25.74
N VAL A 66 6.52 2.09 -24.49
CA VAL A 66 7.96 2.10 -24.16
C VAL A 66 8.38 0.81 -23.43
N PRO A 67 9.68 0.42 -23.50
CA PRO A 67 10.17 -0.75 -22.76
C PRO A 67 9.99 -0.59 -21.25
N VAL A 68 9.46 -1.64 -20.60
CA VAL A 68 9.15 -1.65 -19.16
C VAL A 68 10.44 -1.49 -18.34
N GLU A 69 11.51 -2.18 -18.72
CA GLU A 69 12.76 -2.23 -17.99
C GLU A 69 13.44 -0.85 -17.94
N GLN A 70 13.26 -0.05 -19.00
CA GLN A 70 13.76 1.33 -19.01
C GLN A 70 13.05 2.16 -17.94
N LEU A 71 11.72 2.11 -17.92
CA LEU A 71 10.92 2.92 -17.00
C LEU A 71 11.10 2.46 -15.54
N GLU A 72 11.29 1.16 -15.31
CA GLU A 72 11.62 0.60 -13.99
C GLU A 72 12.98 1.09 -13.47
N ARG A 73 14.04 1.09 -14.31
CA ARG A 73 15.36 1.60 -13.93
C ARG A 73 15.31 3.08 -13.54
N GLU A 74 14.60 3.89 -14.31
CA GLU A 74 14.44 5.32 -14.03
C GLU A 74 13.67 5.56 -12.72
N ALA A 75 12.63 4.76 -12.46
CA ALA A 75 11.90 4.81 -11.20
C ALA A 75 12.73 4.36 -9.99
N ALA A 76 13.57 3.33 -10.15
CA ALA A 76 14.50 2.89 -9.11
C ALA A 76 15.53 3.99 -8.77
N ALA A 77 16.06 4.67 -9.79
CA ALA A 77 16.93 5.82 -9.58
C ALA A 77 16.22 6.97 -8.86
N ALA A 78 14.95 7.25 -9.18
CA ALA A 78 14.15 8.25 -8.46
C ALA A 78 13.95 7.91 -6.97
N ARG A 79 13.68 6.64 -6.67
CA ARG A 79 13.61 6.16 -5.27
C ARG A 79 14.95 6.29 -4.55
N ALA A 80 16.06 5.98 -5.21
CA ALA A 80 17.41 6.13 -4.64
C ALA A 80 17.72 7.59 -4.27
N ARG A 81 17.49 8.52 -5.21
CA ARG A 81 17.66 9.97 -4.94
C ARG A 81 16.81 10.46 -3.77
N LYS A 82 15.58 9.98 -3.65
CA LYS A 82 14.69 10.35 -2.52
C LYS A 82 15.19 9.82 -1.18
N ARG A 83 15.91 8.69 -1.17
CA ARG A 83 16.58 8.16 0.04
C ARG A 83 17.82 8.97 0.41
N GLU A 84 18.65 9.30 -0.57
CA GLU A 84 19.88 10.10 -0.39
C GLU A 84 19.57 11.52 0.08
N GLY A 85 18.55 12.16 -0.50
CA GLY A 85 18.09 13.49 -0.07
C GLY A 85 17.45 13.55 1.32
N GLY A 86 17.19 12.39 1.94
CA GLY A 86 16.70 12.28 3.32
C GLY A 86 17.82 12.08 4.36
N HIS A 87 19.07 11.84 3.94
CA HIS A 87 20.21 11.53 4.81
C HIS A 87 21.20 12.71 5.01
N GLY A 88 20.89 13.90 4.49
CA GLY A 88 21.78 15.07 4.53
C GLY A 88 21.42 16.15 5.56
N GLY A 89 20.59 15.84 6.57
CA GLY A 89 20.20 16.78 7.62
C GLY A 89 20.51 16.21 9.00
N GLU A 90 21.68 16.60 9.52
CA GLU A 90 22.19 16.63 10.90
C GLU A 90 21.66 15.68 11.98
N GLU A 91 22.64 15.05 12.63
CA GLU A 91 22.65 14.60 14.02
C GLU A 91 21.90 15.58 14.95
N ASP A 92 20.70 15.22 15.36
CA ASP A 92 20.30 15.37 16.76
C ASP A 92 19.29 14.27 17.09
N ALA A 93 19.65 13.45 18.06
CA ALA A 93 18.87 12.33 18.52
C ALA A 93 17.71 12.81 19.41
N ASP A 94 16.86 13.73 18.95
CA ASP A 94 15.62 14.12 19.65
C ASP A 94 14.65 14.95 18.78
N ASP A 95 14.06 14.39 17.72
CA ASP A 95 12.84 14.99 17.15
C ASP A 95 11.94 13.99 16.40
N MET A 96 11.57 12.89 17.06
CA MET A 96 10.41 12.08 16.66
C MET A 96 9.09 12.73 17.12
N LYS A 97 8.87 14.04 16.95
CA LYS A 97 7.60 14.71 17.33
C LYS A 97 7.13 15.87 16.44
N ARG A 98 7.51 15.93 15.15
CA ARG A 98 7.01 17.02 14.26
C ARG A 98 6.52 16.58 12.88
N ARG A 99 5.52 15.70 12.83
CA ARG A 99 4.55 15.72 11.70
C ARG A 99 3.11 15.48 12.13
N THR A 100 2.77 15.98 13.30
CA THR A 100 1.39 16.33 13.64
C THR A 100 1.18 17.80 13.25
N LEU A 101 -0.01 18.10 12.76
CA LEU A 101 -0.65 19.42 12.70
C LEU A 101 -0.30 20.31 11.50
N LEU A 102 -1.19 20.32 10.50
CA LEU A 102 -1.93 21.54 10.11
C LEU A 102 -3.05 21.17 9.13
N GLY A 103 -4.26 21.07 9.68
CA GLY A 103 -5.49 20.80 8.95
C GLY A 103 -6.72 20.76 9.88
N GLY A 104 -6.87 21.78 10.74
CA GLY A 104 -8.14 22.19 11.37
C GLY A 104 -8.93 21.18 12.24
N THR A 105 -8.78 21.30 13.56
CA THR A 105 -9.75 21.05 14.67
C THR A 105 -11.01 20.22 14.38
N VAL A 106 -11.25 19.09 15.09
CA VAL A 106 -11.85 19.07 16.45
C VAL A 106 -11.23 18.00 17.38
N LEU A 107 -10.90 18.45 18.60
CA LEU A 107 -10.67 17.78 19.90
C LEU A 107 -10.67 16.24 20.02
N GLY A 108 -9.57 15.72 20.58
CA GLY A 108 -9.54 14.43 21.30
C GLY A 108 -8.26 13.61 21.10
N ALA A 109 -7.19 13.94 21.82
CA ALA A 109 -5.98 13.14 21.86
C ALA A 109 -6.19 11.86 22.68
N ALA A 110 -6.22 10.70 22.01
CA ALA A 110 -5.87 9.41 22.59
C ALA A 110 -5.46 8.43 21.46
N ALA A 111 -4.15 8.21 21.35
CA ALA A 111 -3.46 7.12 20.65
C ALA A 111 -3.81 6.89 19.16
N VAL A 112 -2.84 7.15 18.27
CA VAL A 112 -2.77 6.57 16.92
C VAL A 112 -2.33 5.10 17.04
N THR A 113 -3.07 4.31 17.83
CA THR A 113 -3.05 2.85 17.72
C THR A 113 -3.94 2.49 16.55
N GLU A 114 -3.44 1.65 15.66
CA GLU A 114 -3.97 1.38 14.33
C GLU A 114 -5.51 1.33 14.26
N PRO A 115 -6.12 1.92 13.22
CA PRO A 115 -7.57 1.93 13.00
C PRO A 115 -8.24 0.55 13.13
N TRP A 116 -7.47 -0.51 12.90
CA TRP A 116 -7.92 -1.89 12.86
C TRP A 116 -7.99 -2.56 14.24
N GLY A 117 -7.19 -2.13 15.22
CA GLY A 117 -7.31 -2.60 16.61
C GLY A 117 -8.65 -2.20 17.22
N ARG A 118 -9.18 -1.03 16.85
CA ARG A 118 -10.53 -0.59 17.25
C ARG A 118 -11.62 -1.40 16.56
N LEU A 119 -11.43 -1.76 15.29
CA LEU A 119 -12.36 -2.62 14.56
C LEU A 119 -12.38 -4.03 15.13
N ALA A 120 -11.22 -4.65 15.37
CA ALA A 120 -11.12 -5.96 16.01
C ALA A 120 -11.76 -5.96 17.40
N HIS A 121 -11.55 -4.90 18.20
CA HIS A 121 -12.20 -4.74 19.50
C HIS A 121 -13.74 -4.55 19.40
N ALA A 122 -14.21 -3.78 18.41
CA ALA A 122 -15.63 -3.56 18.18
C ALA A 122 -16.34 -4.83 17.69
N ILE A 123 -15.72 -5.58 16.77
CA ILE A 123 -16.24 -6.88 16.32
C ILE A 123 -16.15 -7.91 17.46
N GLY A 124 -15.14 -7.82 18.33
CA GLY A 124 -14.99 -8.67 19.52
C GLY A 124 -16.18 -8.64 20.48
N LYS A 125 -16.96 -7.55 20.50
CA LYS A 125 -18.17 -7.41 21.36
C LYS A 125 -19.47 -7.90 20.71
N ALA A 126 -19.47 -8.15 19.40
CA ALA A 126 -20.68 -8.61 18.69
C ALA A 126 -20.85 -10.13 18.77
N ALA A 127 -22.10 -10.58 18.97
CA ALA A 127 -22.45 -12.00 19.09
C ALA A 127 -22.19 -12.79 17.78
N ARG A 128 -22.32 -12.15 16.62
CA ARG A 128 -21.94 -12.65 15.29
C ARG A 128 -21.41 -11.52 14.44
N ILE A 129 -20.52 -11.83 13.49
CA ILE A 129 -20.10 -10.86 12.48
C ILE A 129 -21.23 -10.64 11.47
N ASP A 130 -21.45 -9.39 11.08
CA ASP A 130 -22.37 -9.05 10.00
C ASP A 130 -21.65 -9.11 8.64
N SER A 131 -22.42 -9.16 7.54
CA SER A 131 -21.82 -9.23 6.20
C SER A 131 -20.92 -8.04 5.86
N PRO A 132 -21.26 -6.78 6.21
CA PRO A 132 -20.33 -5.66 6.01
C PRO A 132 -19.01 -5.84 6.77
N GLY A 133 -19.06 -6.28 8.03
CA GLY A 133 -17.86 -6.54 8.83
C GLY A 133 -16.98 -7.65 8.24
N ALA A 134 -17.60 -8.72 7.72
CA ALA A 134 -16.88 -9.80 7.05
C ALA A 134 -16.20 -9.33 5.75
N HIS A 135 -16.91 -8.61 4.88
CA HIS A 135 -16.34 -8.10 3.63
C HIS A 135 -15.18 -7.14 3.86
N VAL A 136 -15.25 -6.27 4.88
CA VAL A 136 -14.13 -5.38 5.24
C VAL A 136 -12.86 -6.16 5.57
N LEU A 137 -12.98 -7.31 6.26
CA LEU A 137 -11.83 -8.14 6.58
C LEU A 137 -11.27 -8.85 5.33
N ILE A 138 -12.14 -9.37 4.48
CA ILE A 138 -11.75 -10.04 3.23
C ILE A 138 -11.07 -9.07 2.25
N ASP A 139 -11.65 -7.88 2.05
CA ASP A 139 -11.09 -6.84 1.18
C ASP A 139 -9.72 -6.36 1.70
N ARG A 140 -9.52 -6.37 3.02
CA ARG A 140 -8.26 -5.98 3.64
C ARG A 140 -7.16 -7.00 3.39
N ALA A 141 -7.45 -8.30 3.43
CA ALA A 141 -6.48 -9.35 3.06
C ALA A 141 -5.99 -9.14 1.62
N SER A 142 -6.92 -8.88 0.69
CA SER A 142 -6.60 -8.53 -0.70
C SER A 142 -5.73 -7.26 -0.79
N ALA A 143 -6.05 -6.23 -0.01
CA ALA A 143 -5.29 -4.97 0.00
C ALA A 143 -3.87 -5.12 0.58
N LEU A 144 -3.67 -5.98 1.58
CA LEU A 144 -2.35 -6.31 2.12
C LEU A 144 -1.49 -7.01 1.08
N HIS A 145 -2.06 -7.94 0.33
CA HIS A 145 -1.35 -8.61 -0.77
C HIS A 145 -0.95 -7.64 -1.88
N VAL A 146 -1.79 -6.65 -2.18
CA VAL A 146 -1.38 -5.55 -3.08
C VAL A 146 -0.26 -4.71 -2.46
N SER A 147 -0.32 -4.43 -1.16
CA SER A 147 0.68 -3.62 -0.44
C SER A 147 2.03 -4.30 -0.31
N GLU A 148 2.06 -5.63 -0.25
CA GLU A 148 3.27 -6.48 -0.27
C GLU A 148 4.22 -6.10 -1.40
N HIS A 149 3.67 -5.75 -2.56
CA HIS A 149 4.45 -5.44 -3.75
C HIS A 149 5.17 -4.09 -3.67
N ASP A 150 4.82 -3.23 -2.70
CA ASP A 150 5.26 -1.84 -2.62
C ASP A 150 5.93 -1.45 -1.31
N LEU A 151 5.65 -2.21 -0.25
CA LEU A 151 6.19 -1.98 1.08
C LEU A 151 7.30 -2.97 1.39
N ALA A 152 8.33 -2.51 2.07
CA ALA A 152 9.35 -3.41 2.60
C ALA A 152 8.75 -4.26 3.74
N ALA A 153 9.31 -5.43 3.98
CA ALA A 153 8.83 -6.37 5.00
C ALA A 153 8.63 -5.71 6.39
N HIS A 154 9.55 -4.84 6.83
CA HIS A 154 9.45 -4.13 8.12
C HIS A 154 8.26 -3.15 8.18
N GLN A 155 7.75 -2.69 7.05
CA GLN A 155 6.59 -1.79 6.97
C GLN A 155 5.27 -2.56 6.91
N LEU A 156 5.33 -3.84 6.53
CA LEU A 156 4.16 -4.73 6.39
C LEU A 156 3.90 -5.53 7.66
N GLN A 157 4.94 -5.83 8.43
CA GLN A 157 4.88 -6.76 9.56
C GLN A 157 3.71 -6.48 10.50
N ASP A 158 3.67 -5.28 11.11
CA ASP A 158 2.62 -4.94 12.08
C ASP A 158 1.22 -4.98 11.46
N ALA A 159 1.09 -4.52 10.21
CA ALA A 159 -0.19 -4.48 9.51
C ALA A 159 -0.73 -5.86 9.14
N VAL A 160 0.16 -6.80 8.78
CA VAL A 160 -0.20 -8.18 8.43
C VAL A 160 -0.50 -8.99 9.69
N GLU A 161 0.36 -8.89 10.72
CA GLU A 161 0.15 -9.57 12.01
C GLU A 161 -1.15 -9.08 12.68
N SER A 162 -1.38 -7.77 12.74
CA SER A 162 -2.62 -7.20 13.30
C SER A 162 -3.88 -7.65 12.55
N HIS A 163 -3.79 -7.79 11.22
CA HIS A 163 -4.94 -8.24 10.44
C HIS A 163 -5.23 -9.73 10.64
N LEU A 164 -4.19 -10.57 10.73
CA LEU A 164 -4.33 -11.99 11.03
C LEU A 164 -4.95 -12.20 12.42
N ASP A 165 -4.52 -11.43 13.43
CA ASP A 165 -5.11 -11.43 14.76
C ASP A 165 -6.60 -11.05 14.72
N ALA A 166 -6.94 -10.02 13.92
CA ALA A 166 -8.32 -9.57 13.77
C ALA A 166 -9.21 -10.65 13.13
N ILE A 167 -8.76 -11.32 12.06
CA ILE A 167 -9.54 -12.40 11.43
C ILE A 167 -9.67 -13.60 12.39
N THR A 168 -8.59 -13.98 13.05
CA THR A 168 -8.57 -15.10 14.00
C THR A 168 -9.51 -14.86 15.18
N ALA A 169 -9.60 -13.62 15.68
CA ALA A 169 -10.50 -13.26 16.77
C ALA A 169 -11.99 -13.38 16.39
N VAL A 170 -12.34 -13.21 15.12
CA VAL A 170 -13.74 -13.21 14.65
C VAL A 170 -14.20 -14.53 14.06
N LEU A 171 -13.26 -15.38 13.62
CA LEU A 171 -13.51 -16.71 13.04
C LEU A 171 -14.51 -17.57 13.84
N PRO A 172 -14.42 -17.69 15.18
CA PRO A 172 -15.37 -18.46 15.97
C PRO A 172 -16.83 -17.99 15.88
N ARG A 173 -17.06 -16.77 15.37
CA ARG A 173 -18.36 -16.09 15.28
C ARG A 173 -18.71 -15.71 13.83
N ALA A 174 -18.01 -16.30 12.86
CA ALA A 174 -18.12 -15.98 11.44
C ALA A 174 -19.48 -16.37 10.81
N GLY A 175 -20.12 -17.42 11.34
CA GLY A 175 -21.40 -17.90 10.82
C GLY A 175 -21.32 -18.23 9.33
N ALA A 176 -22.18 -17.62 8.51
CA ALA A 176 -22.18 -17.84 7.06
C ALA A 176 -20.87 -17.46 6.35
N HIS A 177 -20.04 -16.61 6.97
CA HIS A 177 -18.79 -16.09 6.41
C HIS A 177 -17.55 -16.90 6.80
N GLU A 178 -17.72 -18.01 7.52
CA GLU A 178 -16.61 -18.81 8.07
C GLU A 178 -15.63 -19.26 6.99
N ARG A 179 -16.15 -19.74 5.86
CA ARG A 179 -15.31 -20.21 4.74
C ARG A 179 -14.46 -19.09 4.16
N GLU A 180 -15.06 -17.94 3.87
CA GLU A 180 -14.37 -16.81 3.24
C GLU A 180 -13.34 -16.19 4.19
N LEU A 181 -13.67 -16.06 5.48
CA LEU A 181 -12.74 -15.56 6.50
C LEU A 181 -11.61 -16.55 6.78
N THR A 182 -11.85 -17.87 6.69
CA THR A 182 -10.78 -18.88 6.80
C THR A 182 -9.80 -18.77 5.64
N ILE A 183 -10.30 -18.54 4.41
CA ILE A 183 -9.45 -18.31 3.24
C ILE A 183 -8.60 -17.04 3.45
N ALA A 184 -9.24 -15.93 3.83
CA ALA A 184 -8.53 -14.67 4.10
C ALA A 184 -7.50 -14.78 5.24
N ALA A 185 -7.79 -15.56 6.28
CA ALA A 185 -6.83 -15.86 7.35
C ALA A 185 -5.61 -16.62 6.82
N GLY A 186 -5.83 -17.66 6.01
CA GLY A 186 -4.75 -18.44 5.40
C GLY A 186 -3.88 -17.60 4.47
N GLU A 187 -4.49 -16.75 3.64
CA GLU A 187 -3.77 -15.81 2.76
C GLU A 187 -2.93 -14.82 3.58
N THR A 188 -3.51 -14.25 4.63
CA THR A 188 -2.81 -13.30 5.52
C THR A 188 -1.69 -13.98 6.31
N ALA A 189 -1.89 -15.24 6.75
CA ALA A 189 -0.86 -16.02 7.43
C ALA A 189 0.31 -16.37 6.51
N ALA A 190 0.04 -16.77 5.25
CA ALA A 190 1.08 -17.01 4.27
C ALA A 190 1.94 -15.76 4.02
N LEU A 191 1.29 -14.59 3.94
CA LEU A 191 1.96 -13.30 3.82
C LEU A 191 2.79 -12.97 5.07
N ALA A 192 2.26 -13.21 6.27
CA ALA A 192 2.99 -13.01 7.53
C ALA A 192 4.25 -13.88 7.60
N GLY A 193 4.14 -15.14 7.16
CA GLY A 193 5.26 -16.07 7.02
C GLY A 193 6.34 -15.54 6.08
N TRP A 194 5.95 -15.04 4.92
CA TRP A 194 6.89 -14.47 3.95
C TRP A 194 7.57 -13.20 4.47
N VAL A 195 6.81 -12.28 5.08
CA VAL A 195 7.34 -11.06 5.69
C VAL A 195 8.34 -11.38 6.81
N ALA A 196 8.02 -12.32 7.70
CA ALA A 196 8.92 -12.76 8.76
C ALA A 196 10.19 -13.42 8.20
N TRP A 197 10.07 -14.18 7.12
CA TRP A 197 11.21 -14.78 6.44
C TRP A 197 12.15 -13.72 5.83
N ASP A 198 11.60 -12.72 5.16
CA ASP A 198 12.35 -11.61 4.56
C ASP A 198 13.08 -10.74 5.60
N LEU A 199 12.54 -10.65 6.81
CA LEU A 199 13.19 -10.01 7.96
C LEU A 199 14.29 -10.86 8.61
N GLY A 200 14.48 -12.10 8.15
CA GLY A 200 15.44 -13.05 8.72
C GLY A 200 14.94 -13.76 9.99
N ASP A 201 13.69 -13.55 10.41
CA ASP A 201 13.09 -14.26 11.55
C ASP A 201 12.44 -15.58 11.10
N HIS A 202 13.30 -16.53 10.70
CA HIS A 202 12.86 -17.85 10.23
C HIS A 202 12.10 -18.66 11.29
N ARG A 203 12.32 -18.37 12.59
CA ARG A 203 11.58 -19.03 13.67
C ARG A 203 10.13 -18.56 13.67
N ARG A 204 9.90 -17.25 13.55
CA ARG A 204 8.56 -16.66 13.47
C ARG A 204 7.88 -17.03 12.15
N ALA A 205 8.60 -17.06 11.04
CA ALA A 205 8.07 -17.52 9.74
C ALA A 205 7.46 -18.93 9.83
N ARG A 206 8.12 -19.86 10.54
CA ARG A 206 7.61 -21.23 10.78
C ARG A 206 6.37 -21.30 11.67
N ALA A 207 6.04 -20.25 12.42
CA ALA A 207 4.81 -20.24 13.22
C ALA A 207 3.58 -19.96 12.35
N PHE A 208 3.76 -19.51 11.11
CA PHE A 208 2.68 -19.19 10.16
C PHE A 208 2.42 -20.28 9.11
N TYR A 209 3.27 -21.31 9.02
CA TYR A 209 3.12 -22.48 8.13
C TYR A 209 2.83 -23.74 8.94
#